data_AF-A0A401PPT0-F1
#
_entry.id   AF-A0A401PPT0-F1
#
_cell.length_a   1.000
_cell.length_b   1.000
_cell.length_c   1.000
_cell.angle_alpha   90.00
_cell.angle_beta   90.00
_cell.angle_gamma   90.00
#
_symmetry.space_group_name_H-M   'P 1'
#
loop_
_entity.id
_entity.type
_entity.pdbx_description
1 polymer ?
#
loop_
_entity_poly.entity_id
_entity_poly.type
_entity_poly.pdbx_seq_one_letter_code
_entity_poly.pdbx_strand_id
1 'polypeptide(L)'
;MLAESCFLELDPVVGTLSTEASQTVFEALVLNDPELQHEDLNFLSRSERYDVAVKKSALMVRKIREHAISNPEEIMWFKRTCLEAKVEPMGVHFAMFIPTLENLCTAEQKEKWLHRSYTQQIIGTYAQTELGHGSFIRGLETTATYDPSTQEFVLNSPTVTSIKWWPGG
;
A
#
# COMPACT_ATOMS: atom_id res chain seq x y z
N MET A 1 -28.72 -24.63 -6.34
CA MET A 1 -28.19 -25.60 -5.36
C MET A 1 -26.72 -25.25 -5.17
N LEU A 2 -26.44 -24.60 -4.03
CA LEU A 2 -25.13 -24.35 -3.43
C LEU A 2 -24.14 -23.43 -4.19
N ALA A 3 -24.36 -22.12 -4.03
CA ALA A 3 -23.29 -21.11 -3.96
C ALA A 3 -23.49 -20.34 -2.64
N GLU A 4 -23.32 -21.05 -1.54
CA GLU A 4 -23.20 -20.49 -0.18
C GLU A 4 -21.98 -21.16 0.46
N SER A 5 -21.28 -20.43 1.34
CA SER A 5 -20.08 -20.83 2.11
C SER A 5 -18.70 -20.56 1.49
N CYS A 6 -18.29 -19.28 1.51
CA CYS A 6 -16.92 -18.90 1.89
C CYS A 6 -16.79 -17.42 2.32
N PHE A 7 -17.89 -16.78 2.74
CA PHE A 7 -17.78 -15.76 3.77
C PHE A 7 -17.43 -16.52 5.04
N LEU A 8 -16.16 -16.47 5.43
CA LEU A 8 -15.72 -16.91 6.74
C LEU A 8 -16.64 -16.25 7.77
N GLU A 9 -17.32 -17.07 8.57
CA GLU A 9 -17.98 -16.63 9.80
C GLU A 9 -16.92 -15.89 10.62
N LEU A 10 -17.02 -14.56 10.63
CA LEU A 10 -16.28 -13.71 11.53
C LEU A 10 -16.83 -14.00 12.93
N ASP A 11 -16.00 -14.62 13.76
CA ASP A 11 -16.26 -14.78 15.19
C ASP A 11 -16.59 -13.39 15.79
N PRO A 12 -17.79 -13.16 16.36
CA PRO A 12 -18.19 -11.85 16.83
C PRO A 12 -17.62 -11.63 18.24
N VAL A 13 -16.31 -11.50 18.39
CA VAL A 13 -15.66 -11.31 19.71
C VAL A 13 -14.75 -10.08 19.78
N VAL A 14 -14.87 -9.15 18.83
CA VAL A 14 -14.50 -7.75 19.09
C VAL A 14 -15.67 -6.90 18.65
N GLY A 15 -16.57 -6.60 19.59
CA GLY A 15 -17.60 -5.59 19.36
C GLY A 15 -16.94 -4.33 18.84
N THR A 16 -17.54 -3.70 17.82
CA THR A 16 -17.07 -2.45 17.24
C THR A 16 -16.81 -1.45 18.35
N LEU A 17 -15.54 -1.29 18.72
CA LEU A 17 -15.09 -0.25 19.63
C LEU A 17 -15.43 1.10 18.98
N SER A 18 -15.72 2.13 19.79
CA SER A 18 -15.77 3.49 19.26
C SER A 18 -14.42 3.81 18.61
N THR A 19 -14.40 4.65 17.56
CA THR A 19 -13.17 5.01 16.84
C THR A 19 -12.03 5.46 17.77
N GLU A 20 -12.37 6.16 18.86
CA GLU A 20 -11.42 6.59 19.90
C GLU A 20 -10.85 5.43 20.75
N ALA A 21 -11.67 4.41 21.05
CA ALA A 21 -11.24 3.24 21.79
C ALA A 21 -10.32 2.33 20.95
N SER A 22 -10.63 2.15 19.65
CA SER A 22 -9.72 1.44 18.72
C SER A 22 -8.38 2.17 18.56
N GLN A 23 -8.39 3.51 18.46
CA GLN A 23 -7.17 4.32 18.37
C GLN A 23 -6.26 4.14 19.58
N THR A 24 -6.81 4.25 20.79
CA THR A 24 -6.04 4.11 22.04
C THR A 24 -5.40 2.71 22.15
N VAL A 25 -6.12 1.67 21.71
CA VAL A 25 -5.60 0.29 21.68
C VAL A 25 -4.45 0.15 20.68
N PHE A 26 -4.60 0.67 19.46
CA PHE A 26 -3.53 0.60 18.45
C PHE A 26 -2.30 1.43 18.85
N GLU A 27 -2.49 2.60 19.44
CA GLU A 27 -1.41 3.40 20.01
C GLU A 27 -0.64 2.63 21.08
N ALA A 28 -1.35 2.00 22.02
CA ALA A 28 -0.72 1.18 23.05
C ALA A 28 0.02 -0.04 22.45
N LEU A 29 -0.54 -0.69 21.41
CA LEU A 29 0.11 -1.80 20.73
C LEU A 29 1.41 -1.37 20.04
N VAL A 30 1.44 -0.20 19.41
CA VAL A 30 2.63 0.28 18.69
C VAL A 30 3.68 0.83 19.65
N LEU A 31 3.28 1.69 20.60
CA LEU A 31 4.21 2.37 21.51
C LEU A 31 4.89 1.41 22.49
N ASN A 32 4.21 0.32 22.88
CA ASN A 32 4.77 -0.66 23.80
C ASN A 32 5.46 -1.85 23.10
N ASP A 33 5.40 -1.94 21.77
CA ASP A 33 6.09 -3.01 21.03
C ASP A 33 7.57 -2.62 20.82
N PRO A 34 8.52 -3.33 21.46
CA PRO A 34 9.95 -3.03 21.34
C PRO A 34 10.49 -3.25 19.91
N GLU A 35 9.86 -4.10 19.09
CA GLU A 35 10.28 -4.32 17.70
C GLU A 35 9.96 -3.12 16.81
N LEU A 36 8.97 -2.31 17.18
CA LEU A 36 8.57 -1.09 16.49
C LEU A 36 9.31 0.16 16.97
N GLN A 37 10.16 0.05 18.01
CA GLN A 37 10.99 1.17 18.48
C GLN A 37 12.27 1.32 17.65
N HIS A 38 12.76 2.55 17.53
CA HIS A 38 14.03 2.89 16.86
C HIS A 38 14.65 4.16 17.45
N GLU A 39 15.91 4.40 17.11
CA GLU A 39 16.57 5.69 17.39
C GLU A 39 15.83 6.85 16.69
N ASP A 40 15.90 8.05 17.24
CA ASP A 40 15.35 9.24 16.58
C ASP A 40 15.88 9.34 15.13
N LEU A 41 14.95 9.39 14.17
CA LEU A 41 15.25 9.44 12.74
C LEU A 41 16.17 10.61 12.36
N ASN A 42 16.23 11.67 13.17
CA ASN A 42 17.10 12.82 12.94
C ASN A 42 18.59 12.49 13.14
N PHE A 43 18.92 11.46 13.92
CA PHE A 43 20.31 11.01 14.13
C PHE A 43 20.76 9.96 13.11
N LEU A 44 19.86 9.53 12.22
CA LEU A 44 20.12 8.53 11.20
C LEU A 44 20.41 9.16 9.84
N SER A 45 21.29 8.54 9.06
CA SER A 45 21.50 8.84 7.65
C SER A 45 20.23 8.57 6.83
N ARG A 46 20.22 9.02 5.57
CA ARG A 46 19.10 8.75 4.66
C ARG A 46 18.89 7.25 4.44
N SER A 47 19.97 6.47 4.33
CA SER A 47 19.89 5.01 4.13
C SER A 47 19.29 4.33 5.35
N GLU A 48 19.81 4.66 6.54
CA GLU A 48 19.33 4.07 7.79
C GLU A 48 17.86 4.42 8.06
N ARG A 49 17.44 5.66 7.74
CA ARG A 49 16.01 6.03 7.81
C ARG A 49 15.14 5.19 6.88
N TYR A 50 15.62 4.89 5.67
CA TYR A 50 14.91 4.02 4.74
C TYR A 50 14.86 2.58 5.26
N ASP A 51 15.97 2.05 5.77
CA ASP A 51 16.04 0.71 6.36
C ASP A 51 15.09 0.56 7.55
N VAL A 52 15.03 1.56 8.44
CA VAL A 52 14.06 1.61 9.53
C VAL A 52 12.63 1.62 8.99
N ALA A 53 12.33 2.44 7.98
CA ALA A 53 11.00 2.54 7.41
C ALA A 53 10.53 1.24 6.74
N VAL A 54 11.41 0.55 6.00
CA VAL A 54 11.14 -0.76 5.40
C VAL A 54 10.94 -1.82 6.47
N LYS A 55 11.81 -1.87 7.49
CA LYS A 55 11.69 -2.79 8.61
C LYS A 55 10.36 -2.60 9.35
N LYS A 56 10.02 -1.37 9.74
CA LYS A 56 8.74 -1.05 10.39
C LYS A 56 7.56 -1.41 9.50
N SER A 57 7.63 -1.16 8.20
CA SER A 57 6.56 -1.53 7.26
C SER A 57 6.33 -3.04 7.23
N ALA A 58 7.40 -3.84 7.20
CA ALA A 58 7.30 -5.31 7.24
C ALA A 58 6.74 -5.82 8.58
N LEU A 59 7.20 -5.25 9.71
CA LEU A 59 6.69 -5.56 11.03
C LEU A 59 5.20 -5.19 11.17
N MET A 60 4.81 -4.02 10.67
CA MET A 60 3.42 -3.57 10.63
C MET A 60 2.54 -4.58 9.89
N VAL A 61 2.95 -5.08 8.71
CA VAL A 61 2.20 -6.13 7.97
C VAL A 61 2.00 -7.36 8.85
N ARG A 62 3.07 -7.80 9.52
CA ARG A 62 3.02 -8.97 10.40
C ARG A 62 2.06 -8.73 11.56
N LYS A 63 2.12 -7.57 12.22
CA LYS A 63 1.26 -7.21 13.35
C LYS A 63 -0.21 -7.09 12.95
N ILE A 64 -0.51 -6.51 11.78
CA ILE A 64 -1.86 -6.47 11.21
C ILE A 64 -2.44 -7.89 11.11
N ARG A 65 -1.64 -8.85 10.64
CA ARG A 65 -2.05 -10.27 10.54
C ARG A 65 -2.16 -10.93 11.92
N GLU A 66 -1.20 -10.74 12.82
CA GLU A 66 -1.21 -11.29 14.19
C GLU A 66 -2.45 -10.83 14.98
N HIS A 67 -2.89 -9.59 14.77
CA HIS A 67 -4.05 -9.00 15.45
C HIS A 67 -5.35 -9.07 14.64
N ALA A 68 -5.35 -9.77 13.49
CA ALA A 68 -6.51 -9.91 12.60
C ALA A 68 -7.19 -8.56 12.22
N ILE A 69 -6.38 -7.49 12.08
CA ILE A 69 -6.87 -6.16 11.70
C ILE A 69 -7.26 -6.22 10.22
N SER A 70 -8.57 -6.18 9.95
CA SER A 70 -9.13 -6.36 8.61
C SER A 70 -9.94 -5.17 8.13
N ASN A 71 -10.38 -4.29 9.04
CA ASN A 71 -11.09 -3.08 8.69
C ASN A 71 -10.13 -2.06 8.03
N PRO A 72 -10.44 -1.54 6.83
CA PRO A 72 -9.56 -0.58 6.13
C PRO A 72 -9.24 0.70 6.92
N GLU A 73 -10.19 1.22 7.71
CA GLU A 73 -9.95 2.41 8.55
C GLU A 73 -8.99 2.08 9.69
N GLU A 74 -9.14 0.91 10.33
CA GLU A 74 -8.24 0.45 11.38
C GLU A 74 -6.82 0.19 10.86
N ILE A 75 -6.69 -0.41 9.66
CA ILE A 75 -5.41 -0.58 8.98
C ILE A 75 -4.74 0.78 8.75
N MET A 76 -5.49 1.78 8.30
CA MET A 76 -4.97 3.13 8.06
C MET A 76 -4.50 3.80 9.35
N TRP A 77 -5.27 3.67 10.44
CA TRP A 77 -4.87 4.17 11.76
C TRP A 77 -3.63 3.47 12.29
N PHE A 78 -3.60 2.13 12.28
CA PHE A 78 -2.46 1.34 12.73
C PHE A 78 -1.18 1.68 11.96
N LYS A 79 -1.30 1.83 10.64
CA LYS A 79 -0.21 2.29 9.75
C LYS A 79 0.32 3.66 10.15
N ARG A 80 -0.57 4.64 10.36
CA ARG A 80 -0.20 6.01 10.71
C ARG A 80 0.60 6.06 12.01
N THR A 81 0.20 5.25 12.99
CA THR A 81 0.90 5.13 14.27
C THR A 81 2.25 4.44 14.10
N CYS A 82 2.37 3.42 13.25
CA CYS A 82 3.62 2.70 13.01
C CYS A 82 4.70 3.53 12.28
N LEU A 83 4.35 4.33 11.28
CA LEU A 83 5.31 4.88 10.31
C LEU A 83 5.66 6.37 10.50
N GLU A 84 5.11 7.03 11.52
CA GLU A 84 5.50 8.38 11.97
C GLU A 84 5.70 9.40 10.82
N ALA A 85 4.80 9.46 9.84
CA ALA A 85 4.64 10.48 8.78
C ALA A 85 5.88 10.99 7.99
N LYS A 86 7.10 10.47 8.22
CA LYS A 86 8.36 11.07 7.72
C LYS A 86 8.99 10.29 6.58
N VAL A 87 8.95 8.95 6.61
CA VAL A 87 9.47 8.08 5.55
C VAL A 87 8.54 6.90 5.40
N GLU A 88 7.84 6.82 4.27
CA GLU A 88 6.79 5.82 4.06
C GLU A 88 6.95 5.12 2.71
N PRO A 89 7.74 4.03 2.61
CA PRO A 89 7.92 3.29 1.36
C PRO A 89 6.59 2.72 0.83
N MET A 90 5.66 2.43 1.75
CA MET A 90 4.33 1.92 1.43
C MET A 90 3.29 3.03 1.18
N GLY A 91 3.67 4.30 1.16
CA GLY A 91 2.70 5.40 1.20
C GLY A 91 1.79 5.41 -0.03
N VAL A 92 2.39 5.33 -1.22
CA VAL A 92 1.66 5.30 -2.50
C VAL A 92 0.87 4.00 -2.67
N HIS A 93 1.32 2.90 -2.04
CA HIS A 93 0.60 1.62 -2.09
C HIS A 93 -0.83 1.76 -1.53
N PHE A 94 -0.95 2.33 -0.34
CA PHE A 94 -2.25 2.54 0.30
C PHE A 94 -2.99 3.76 -0.26
N ALA A 95 -2.27 4.85 -0.57
CA ALA A 95 -2.90 6.10 -0.98
C ALA A 95 -3.42 6.07 -2.43
N MET A 96 -2.79 5.31 -3.32
CA MET A 96 -3.12 5.33 -4.75
C MET A 96 -3.24 3.94 -5.37
N PHE A 97 -2.31 3.00 -5.10
CA PHE A 97 -2.32 1.70 -5.78
C PHE A 97 -3.59 0.89 -5.47
N ILE A 98 -3.92 0.68 -4.19
CA ILE A 98 -5.14 -0.02 -3.77
C ILE A 98 -6.41 0.70 -4.29
N PRO A 99 -6.63 2.00 -4.04
CA PRO A 99 -7.80 2.70 -4.56
C PRO A 99 -7.93 2.64 -6.09
N THR A 100 -6.81 2.68 -6.82
CA THR A 100 -6.82 2.56 -8.29
C THR A 100 -7.33 1.19 -8.71
N LEU A 101 -6.89 0.11 -8.06
CA LEU A 101 -7.42 -1.24 -8.32
C LEU A 101 -8.92 -1.30 -7.98
N GLU A 102 -9.35 -0.74 -6.86
CA GLU A 102 -10.77 -0.77 -6.47
C GLU A 102 -11.69 -0.04 -7.43
N ASN A 103 -11.25 1.11 -7.95
CA ASN A 103 -12.10 1.99 -8.73
C ASN A 103 -12.01 1.71 -10.23
N LEU A 104 -10.87 1.24 -10.75
CA LEU A 104 -10.63 1.13 -12.20
C LEU A 104 -10.55 -0.29 -12.72
N CYS A 105 -10.32 -1.30 -11.88
CA CYS A 105 -10.22 -2.69 -12.35
C CYS A 105 -11.58 -3.36 -12.60
N THR A 106 -11.59 -4.33 -13.51
CA THR A 106 -12.72 -5.28 -13.68
C THR A 106 -12.83 -6.22 -12.48
N ALA A 107 -13.94 -6.97 -12.38
CA ALA A 107 -14.13 -7.96 -11.30
C ALA A 107 -13.00 -9.00 -11.28
N GLU A 108 -12.63 -9.55 -12.44
CA GLU A 108 -11.56 -10.54 -12.62
C GLU A 108 -10.18 -9.98 -12.19
N GLN A 109 -9.92 -8.71 -12.53
CA GLN A 109 -8.68 -8.04 -12.13
C GLN A 109 -8.63 -7.77 -10.61
N LYS A 110 -9.76 -7.40 -10.00
CA LYS A 110 -9.86 -7.23 -8.53
C LYS A 110 -9.64 -8.56 -7.81
N GLU A 111 -10.24 -9.65 -8.29
CA GLU A 111 -10.01 -10.99 -7.74
C GLU A 111 -8.52 -11.35 -7.79
N LYS A 112 -7.85 -11.04 -8.90
CA LYS A 112 -6.43 -11.32 -9.10
C LYS A 112 -5.50 -10.52 -8.18
N TRP A 113 -5.77 -9.23 -7.95
CA TRP A 113 -4.80 -8.31 -7.34
C TRP A 113 -5.23 -7.66 -6.02
N LEU A 114 -6.53 -7.43 -5.81
CA LEU A 114 -6.99 -6.55 -4.72
C LEU A 114 -6.73 -7.19 -3.35
N HIS A 115 -7.14 -8.45 -3.15
CA HIS A 115 -6.89 -9.16 -1.89
C HIS A 115 -5.38 -9.29 -1.59
N ARG A 116 -4.57 -9.55 -2.62
CA ARG A 116 -3.10 -9.64 -2.50
C ARG A 116 -2.46 -8.30 -2.14
N SER A 117 -3.07 -7.20 -2.56
CA SER A 117 -2.62 -5.84 -2.23
C SER A 117 -2.94 -5.51 -0.77
N TYR A 118 -4.19 -5.76 -0.33
CA TYR A 118 -4.60 -5.56 1.06
C TYR A 118 -3.79 -6.39 2.06
N THR A 119 -3.52 -7.64 1.71
CA THR A 119 -2.69 -8.53 2.53
C THR A 119 -1.19 -8.30 2.33
N GLN A 120 -0.79 -7.34 1.49
CA GLN A 120 0.60 -6.97 1.21
C GLN A 120 1.45 -8.15 0.70
N GLN A 121 0.83 -9.11 0.01
CA GLN A 121 1.51 -10.13 -0.79
C GLN A 121 2.07 -9.54 -2.09
N ILE A 122 1.50 -8.42 -2.54
CA ILE A 122 2.07 -7.56 -3.57
C ILE A 122 2.17 -6.13 -3.03
N ILE A 123 3.27 -5.48 -3.35
CA ILE A 123 3.50 -4.06 -3.07
C ILE A 123 3.48 -3.36 -4.43
N GLY A 124 2.82 -2.22 -4.49
CA GLY A 124 2.58 -1.50 -5.74
C GLY A 124 2.62 -0.01 -5.53
N THR A 125 2.80 0.71 -6.64
CA THR A 125 2.85 2.17 -6.69
C THR A 125 2.02 2.67 -7.86
N TYR A 126 1.84 3.99 -7.94
CA TYR A 126 1.14 4.66 -9.03
C TYR A 126 2.12 5.49 -9.85
N ALA A 127 2.58 4.93 -10.97
CA ALA A 127 3.63 5.52 -11.80
C ALA A 127 3.08 6.41 -12.92
N GLN A 128 2.72 7.65 -12.58
CA GLN A 128 2.19 8.62 -13.55
C GLN A 128 3.28 9.57 -14.06
N THR A 129 3.89 10.33 -13.14
CA THR A 129 4.86 11.39 -13.45
C THR A 129 6.07 10.85 -14.19
N GLU A 130 6.50 11.58 -15.22
CA GLU A 130 7.71 11.36 -15.99
C GLU A 130 8.72 12.46 -15.70
N LEU A 131 10.00 12.21 -16.02
CA LEU A 131 11.06 13.19 -15.85
C LEU A 131 10.75 14.52 -16.57
N GLY A 132 10.15 14.46 -17.77
CA GLY A 132 9.75 15.64 -18.55
C GLY A 132 8.36 16.20 -18.21
N HIS A 133 7.48 15.40 -17.57
CA HIS A 133 6.05 15.73 -17.47
C HIS A 133 5.44 15.32 -16.13
N GLY A 134 4.94 16.31 -15.39
CA GLY A 134 4.13 16.10 -14.17
C GLY A 134 2.75 16.73 -14.28
N SER A 135 2.67 18.05 -14.42
CA SER A 135 1.38 18.76 -14.51
C SER A 135 0.70 18.60 -15.88
N PHE A 136 1.49 18.56 -16.97
CA PHE A 136 0.96 18.45 -18.32
C PHE A 136 0.82 16.98 -18.75
N ILE A 137 -0.22 16.31 -18.26
CA ILE A 137 -0.48 14.88 -18.49
C ILE A 137 -0.63 14.53 -19.97
N ARG A 138 -1.18 15.45 -20.80
CA ARG A 138 -1.28 15.24 -22.25
C ARG A 138 0.06 15.15 -22.96
N GLY A 139 1.15 15.58 -22.31
CA GLY A 139 2.51 15.50 -22.82
C GLY A 139 3.25 14.22 -22.47
N LEU A 140 2.67 13.31 -21.66
CA LEU A 140 3.35 12.06 -21.30
C LEU A 140 3.78 11.29 -22.54
N GLU A 141 5.02 10.80 -22.50
CA GLU A 141 5.72 10.20 -23.63
C GLU A 141 5.69 8.66 -23.58
N THR A 142 5.45 8.06 -22.41
CA THR A 142 5.32 6.60 -22.29
C THR A 142 4.17 6.10 -23.16
N THR A 143 4.46 5.15 -24.04
CA THR A 143 3.46 4.54 -24.92
C THR A 143 3.07 3.15 -24.45
N ALA A 144 1.80 2.79 -24.63
CA ALA A 144 1.29 1.44 -24.49
C ALA A 144 0.64 1.02 -25.82
N THR A 145 1.37 0.29 -26.65
CA THR A 145 0.90 -0.12 -27.98
C THR A 145 0.38 -1.55 -27.92
N TYR A 146 -0.87 -1.76 -28.33
CA TYR A 146 -1.46 -3.10 -28.38
C TYR A 146 -0.90 -3.90 -29.57
N ASP A 147 -0.42 -5.12 -29.32
CA ASP A 147 -0.03 -6.10 -30.33
C ASP A 147 -1.15 -7.14 -30.51
N PRO A 148 -1.89 -7.14 -31.64
CA PRO A 148 -2.96 -8.10 -31.88
C PRO A 148 -2.50 -9.54 -32.01
N SER A 149 -1.22 -9.79 -32.31
CA SER A 149 -0.69 -11.13 -32.53
C SER A 149 -0.51 -11.89 -31.22
N THR A 150 -0.08 -11.20 -30.15
CA THR A 150 0.10 -11.77 -28.81
C THR A 150 -1.02 -11.41 -27.83
N GLN A 151 -1.87 -10.44 -28.19
CA GLN A 151 -2.91 -9.87 -27.33
C GLN A 151 -2.34 -9.18 -26.08
N GLU A 152 -1.19 -8.52 -26.24
CA GLU A 152 -0.47 -7.85 -25.15
C GLU A 152 -0.30 -6.35 -25.44
N PHE A 153 -0.01 -5.58 -24.40
CA PHE A 153 0.44 -4.19 -24.54
C PHE A 153 1.96 -4.13 -24.39
N VAL A 154 2.63 -3.51 -25.36
CA VAL A 154 4.07 -3.19 -25.30
C VAL A 154 4.23 -1.81 -24.66
N LEU A 155 4.75 -1.79 -23.43
CA LEU A 155 5.12 -0.56 -22.74
C LEU A 155 6.51 -0.11 -23.17
N ASN A 156 6.66 1.16 -23.54
CA ASN A 156 7.93 1.71 -23.99
C ASN A 156 8.16 3.13 -23.46
N SER A 157 9.39 3.39 -23.03
CA SER A 157 9.89 4.71 -22.64
C SER A 157 10.89 5.18 -23.72
N PRO A 158 10.43 5.89 -24.76
CA PRO A 158 11.23 6.17 -25.96
C PRO A 158 12.37 7.17 -25.73
N THR A 159 12.28 7.98 -24.67
CA THR A 159 13.22 9.07 -24.39
C THR A 159 13.63 9.05 -22.92
N VAL A 160 14.74 9.71 -22.59
CA VAL A 160 15.14 9.90 -21.18
C VAL A 160 14.06 10.66 -20.40
N THR A 161 13.38 11.61 -21.04
CA THR A 161 12.31 12.41 -20.43
C THR A 161 11.05 11.59 -20.16
N SER A 162 10.82 10.50 -20.89
CA SER A 162 9.71 9.56 -20.68
C SER A 162 9.87 8.61 -19.48
N ILE A 163 11.03 8.58 -18.83
CA ILE A 163 11.26 7.73 -17.65
C ILE A 163 10.32 8.16 -16.54
N LYS A 164 9.59 7.21 -15.94
CA LYS A 164 8.77 7.47 -14.76
C LYS A 164 9.64 7.95 -13.60
N TRP A 165 9.27 9.09 -13.01
CA TRP A 165 10.10 9.80 -12.04
C TRP A 165 9.24 10.41 -10.94
N TRP A 166 9.64 10.23 -9.68
CA TRP A 166 8.90 10.54 -8.42
C TRP A 166 7.96 9.50 -7.80
N PRO A 167 7.39 8.48 -8.48
CA PRO A 167 6.52 7.51 -7.83
C PRO A 167 7.21 6.88 -6.60
N GLY A 168 6.59 7.08 -5.43
CA GLY A 168 7.10 6.53 -4.17
C GLY A 168 6.88 5.03 -4.07
N GLY A 169 7.86 4.33 -3.52
CA GLY A 169 7.93 2.87 -3.37
C GLY A 169 9.27 2.48 -2.79
#